data_AF-A0A2G2YES0-F1
#
_entry.id   AF-A0A2G2YES0-F1
#
_cell.length_a   1.000
_cell.length_b   1.000
_cell.length_c   1.000
_cell.angle_alpha   90.00
_cell.angle_beta   90.00
_cell.angle_gamma   90.00
#
_symmetry.space_group_name_H-M   'P 1'
#
loop_
_entity.id
_entity.type
_entity.pdbx_description
1 polymer ?
#
loop_
_entity_poly.entity_id
_entity_poly.type
_entity_poly.pdbx_seq_one_letter_code
_entity_poly.pdbx_strand_id
1 'polypeptide(L)'
;MLHKKGQQSSLPIAPVQYTADKIVVLESGRIVESGSHDDLMSKTDEESGVYYKMVKLQQSTTNCEGLSKFLSSKSLNLAFAPDECTRVSKIKSEIKIYSSLLGLTSSIANLLQHYNFSKMGEKLTKKVREKVLSNLLTFEVGWFDQNQNTRAVVCARFSTEARMVRSLVSDRMSLLLQVSVSALITFVLALIVAWRVAIALISIQPLLIASFYWRSVLMKTISERSQKAQSEGSQLASAALINHRTITAFSSQDRILDLFAETPKGPRIENIRHSLLSGAGLFCS
;
A
#
# COMPACT_ATOMS: atom_id res chain seq x y z
N MET A 1 27.81 2.20 -68.35
CA MET A 1 27.29 3.32 -67.55
C MET A 1 25.80 3.10 -67.35
N LEU A 2 25.31 3.35 -66.12
CA LEU A 2 23.90 3.36 -65.67
C LEU A 2 23.40 2.15 -64.84
N HIS A 3 23.05 2.53 -63.60
CA HIS A 3 21.87 2.14 -62.83
C HIS A 3 21.76 0.72 -62.26
N LYS A 4 22.14 0.61 -60.98
CA LYS A 4 21.63 -0.40 -60.04
C LYS A 4 20.52 0.23 -59.18
N LYS A 5 19.35 -0.39 -59.17
CA LYS A 5 18.26 -0.15 -58.20
C LYS A 5 18.64 -0.71 -56.83
N GLY A 6 18.23 0.00 -55.78
CA GLY A 6 17.72 -0.59 -54.54
C GLY A 6 18.68 -0.62 -53.34
N GLN A 7 18.51 0.34 -52.41
CA GLN A 7 18.51 0.02 -50.97
C GLN A 7 17.76 1.11 -50.19
N GLN A 8 16.70 0.70 -49.51
CA GLN A 8 16.00 1.45 -48.46
C GLN A 8 16.96 1.68 -47.29
N SER A 9 17.11 2.93 -46.86
CA SER A 9 17.57 3.27 -45.51
C SER A 9 16.76 4.45 -44.99
N SER A 10 15.84 4.12 -44.10
CA SER A 10 15.20 5.05 -43.17
C SER A 10 16.27 5.75 -42.34
N LEU A 11 16.54 7.03 -42.62
CA LEU A 11 17.38 7.89 -41.78
C LEU A 11 16.48 8.73 -40.86
N PRO A 12 16.81 8.83 -39.57
CA PRO A 12 16.04 9.59 -38.60
C PRO A 12 16.09 11.08 -38.98
N ILE A 13 14.94 11.74 -38.95
CA ILE A 13 14.84 13.19 -39.08
C ILE A 13 15.54 13.78 -37.86
N ALA A 14 16.79 14.19 -38.03
CA ALA A 14 17.53 14.93 -37.02
C ALA A 14 16.80 16.26 -36.76
N PRO A 15 16.71 16.72 -35.50
CA PRO A 15 16.12 18.01 -35.20
C PRO A 15 16.91 19.10 -35.93
N VAL A 16 16.20 19.95 -36.68
CA VAL A 16 16.79 21.12 -37.34
C VAL A 16 17.34 22.03 -36.25
N GLN A 17 18.66 22.00 -36.04
CA GLN A 17 19.36 22.98 -35.22
C GLN A 17 19.36 24.29 -36.00
N TYR A 18 18.50 25.23 -35.61
CA TYR A 18 18.60 26.62 -36.05
C TYR A 18 19.85 27.22 -35.41
N THR A 19 20.96 27.21 -36.14
CA THR A 19 22.17 27.93 -35.78
C THR A 19 21.95 29.42 -36.07
N ALA A 20 21.80 30.22 -35.03
CA ALA A 20 21.76 31.68 -35.18
C ALA A 20 23.20 32.18 -35.34
N ASP A 21 23.62 32.48 -36.57
CA ASP A 21 24.98 32.93 -36.88
C ASP A 21 25.31 34.33 -36.31
N LYS A 22 24.28 35.11 -36.00
CA LYS A 22 24.44 36.44 -35.40
C LYS A 22 23.28 36.76 -34.46
N ILE A 23 23.62 37.03 -33.21
CA ILE A 23 22.69 37.40 -32.16
C ILE A 23 22.80 38.90 -31.93
N VAL A 24 21.67 39.58 -31.89
CA VAL A 24 21.59 41.03 -31.64
C VAL A 24 20.80 41.24 -30.36
N VAL A 25 21.42 41.89 -29.38
CA VAL A 25 20.84 42.18 -28.08
C VAL A 25 20.32 43.60 -28.11
N LEU A 26 19.03 43.75 -27.83
CA LEU A 26 18.33 45.02 -27.79
C LEU A 26 17.96 45.35 -26.35
N GLU A 27 18.30 46.56 -25.91
CA GLU A 27 17.87 47.09 -24.61
C GLU A 27 17.25 48.48 -24.84
N SER A 28 16.02 48.67 -24.37
CA SER A 28 15.29 49.94 -24.48
C SER A 28 15.23 50.52 -25.91
N GLY A 29 15.11 49.65 -26.91
CA GLY A 29 14.98 50.04 -28.32
C GLY A 29 16.29 50.41 -29.04
N ARG A 30 17.45 50.23 -28.40
CA ARG A 30 18.77 50.35 -29.05
C ARG A 30 19.49 49.00 -29.08
N ILE A 31 20.30 48.81 -30.11
CA ILE A 31 21.18 47.64 -30.22
C ILE A 31 22.39 47.87 -29.31
N VAL A 32 22.55 47.02 -28.30
CA VAL A 32 23.60 47.16 -27.27
C VAL A 32 24.76 46.21 -27.54
N GLU A 33 24.48 44.99 -28.00
CA GLU A 33 25.51 43.99 -28.32
C GLU A 33 25.13 43.24 -29.58
N SER A 34 26.11 42.85 -30.40
CA SER A 34 25.88 41.92 -31.51
C SER A 34 27.10 41.05 -31.76
N GLY A 35 26.89 39.76 -32.04
CA GLY A 35 27.98 38.79 -32.24
C GLY A 35 27.48 37.35 -32.33
N SER A 36 28.40 36.40 -32.46
CA SER A 36 28.10 34.97 -32.32
C SER A 36 27.83 34.63 -30.85
N HIS A 37 27.13 33.52 -30.58
CA HIS A 37 26.86 33.04 -29.22
C HIS A 37 28.16 32.91 -28.41
N ASP A 38 29.21 32.32 -28.99
CA ASP A 38 30.49 32.08 -28.31
C ASP A 38 31.25 33.39 -28.03
N ASP A 39 31.17 34.37 -28.95
CA ASP A 39 31.77 35.70 -28.78
C ASP A 39 31.07 36.52 -27.70
N LEU A 40 29.74 36.42 -27.59
CA LEU A 40 28.96 37.12 -26.57
C LEU A 40 29.04 36.45 -25.19
N MET A 41 29.42 35.17 -25.15
CA MET A 41 29.67 34.42 -23.91
C MET A 41 31.10 34.61 -23.37
N SER A 42 32.06 35.03 -24.22
CA SER A 42 33.46 35.23 -23.84
C SER A 42 33.80 36.67 -23.43
N LYS A 43 33.00 37.67 -23.84
CA LYS A 43 33.14 39.06 -23.39
C LYS A 43 32.78 39.19 -21.90
N THR A 44 33.82 39.24 -21.07
CA THR A 44 33.72 39.26 -19.59
C THR A 44 34.35 40.53 -19.01
N ASP A 45 34.24 41.67 -19.70
CA ASP A 45 34.85 42.92 -19.24
C ASP A 45 33.89 43.77 -18.40
N GLU A 46 34.35 44.03 -17.17
CA GLU A 46 33.90 44.86 -16.03
C GLU A 46 32.45 44.90 -15.55
N GLU A 47 31.43 44.66 -16.38
CA GLU A 47 30.09 44.26 -15.92
C GLU A 47 29.53 43.24 -16.91
N SER A 48 29.38 41.98 -16.49
CA SER A 48 28.94 40.85 -17.32
C SER A 48 27.90 41.22 -18.39
N GLY A 49 28.23 40.99 -19.67
CA GLY A 49 27.45 41.42 -20.83
C GLY A 49 25.95 41.05 -20.75
N VAL A 50 25.12 41.88 -21.36
CA VAL A 50 23.66 41.82 -21.24
C VAL A 50 23.14 40.47 -21.78
N TYR A 51 23.72 39.97 -22.86
CA TYR A 51 23.41 38.64 -23.40
C TYR A 51 23.71 37.52 -22.40
N TYR A 52 24.94 37.49 -21.87
CA TYR A 52 25.41 36.48 -20.92
C TYR A 52 24.50 36.41 -19.68
N LYS A 53 24.11 37.59 -19.17
CA LYS A 53 23.21 37.70 -18.02
C LYS A 53 21.83 37.12 -18.30
N MET A 54 21.26 37.39 -19.47
CA MET A 54 19.97 36.80 -19.87
C MET A 54 20.05 35.28 -20.03
N VAL A 55 21.10 34.76 -20.67
CA VAL A 55 21.30 33.31 -20.86
C VAL A 55 21.45 32.59 -19.53
N LYS A 56 22.22 33.17 -18.59
CA LYS A 56 22.40 32.62 -17.24
C LYS A 56 21.12 32.64 -16.41
N LEU A 57 20.28 33.67 -16.57
CA LEU A 57 18.94 33.73 -15.97
C LEU A 57 18.00 32.67 -16.56
N GLN A 58 18.04 32.44 -17.88
CA GLN A 58 17.24 31.39 -18.53
C GLN A 58 17.65 29.98 -18.09
N GLN A 59 18.96 29.68 -18.00
CA GLN A 59 19.45 28.38 -17.49
C GLN A 59 19.04 28.13 -16.02
N SER A 60 19.03 29.18 -15.19
CA SER A 60 18.55 29.08 -13.81
C SER A 60 17.04 28.82 -13.72
N THR A 61 16.27 29.32 -14.71
CA THR A 61 14.81 29.17 -14.77
C THR A 61 14.38 27.80 -15.28
N THR A 62 15.05 27.25 -16.30
CA THR A 62 14.76 25.89 -16.82
C THR A 62 14.96 24.81 -15.77
N ASN A 63 15.92 25.00 -14.85
CA ASN A 63 16.14 24.08 -13.73
C ASN A 63 15.08 24.22 -12.62
N CYS A 64 14.28 25.30 -12.63
CA CYS A 64 13.17 25.55 -11.70
C CYS A 64 11.78 25.24 -12.28
N GLU A 65 11.63 24.98 -13.58
CA GLU A 65 10.34 24.65 -14.21
C GLU A 65 9.71 23.36 -13.66
N GLY A 66 10.52 22.43 -13.15
CA GLY A 66 10.01 21.25 -12.44
C GLY A 66 9.21 21.59 -11.18
N LEU A 67 9.47 22.76 -10.58
CA LEU A 67 8.79 23.24 -9.37
C LEU A 67 7.59 24.15 -9.68
N SER A 68 7.63 24.91 -10.78
CA SER A 68 6.51 25.79 -11.16
C SER A 68 5.27 24.99 -11.56
N LYS A 69 5.44 23.82 -12.20
CA LYS A 69 4.34 22.88 -12.49
C LYS A 69 3.65 22.35 -11.22
N PHE A 70 4.37 22.25 -10.10
CA PHE A 70 3.80 21.83 -8.81
C PHE A 70 3.11 22.99 -8.07
N LEU A 71 3.64 24.21 -8.20
CA LEU A 71 3.12 25.40 -7.52
C LEU A 71 2.03 26.15 -8.31
N SER A 72 1.89 25.93 -9.61
CA SER A 72 0.79 26.48 -10.43
C SER A 72 -0.60 25.91 -10.10
N SER A 73 -0.71 24.99 -9.13
CA SER A 73 -2.01 24.51 -8.62
C SER A 73 -2.66 25.47 -7.61
N LYS A 74 -1.93 26.48 -7.12
CA LYS A 74 -2.50 27.54 -6.27
C LYS A 74 -2.07 28.91 -6.76
N SER A 75 -3.05 29.63 -7.28
CA SER A 75 -3.00 31.02 -7.72
C SER A 75 -2.53 31.96 -6.61
N LEU A 76 -1.33 32.50 -6.74
CA LEU A 76 -0.94 33.77 -6.14
C LEU A 76 0.20 34.38 -6.97
N ASN A 77 -0.17 35.28 -7.87
CA ASN A 77 0.75 36.23 -8.48
C ASN A 77 1.12 37.27 -7.43
N LEU A 78 2.37 37.35 -7.02
CA LEU A 78 3.00 38.63 -6.66
C LEU A 78 4.53 38.52 -6.69
N ALA A 79 5.14 39.39 -7.51
CA ALA A 79 6.50 39.90 -7.41
C ALA A 79 7.66 38.89 -7.22
N PHE A 80 8.16 38.34 -8.34
CA PHE A 80 9.36 37.50 -8.35
C PHE A 80 10.62 38.38 -8.31
N ALA A 81 11.17 38.59 -7.12
CA ALA A 81 12.49 39.20 -6.94
C ALA A 81 13.61 38.14 -7.12
N PRO A 82 14.75 38.48 -7.74
CA PRO A 82 15.86 37.54 -7.97
C PRO A 82 16.53 37.02 -6.68
N ASP A 83 16.19 37.57 -5.52
CA ASP A 83 16.73 37.17 -4.21
C ASP A 83 16.04 35.92 -3.61
N GLU A 84 14.86 35.55 -4.11
CA GLU A 84 14.07 34.43 -3.56
C GLU A 84 14.55 33.06 -4.08
N CYS A 85 15.16 32.99 -5.26
CA CYS A 85 15.69 31.75 -5.84
C CYS A 85 16.87 31.18 -5.03
N THR A 86 17.76 32.06 -4.53
CA THR A 86 18.88 31.70 -3.65
C THR A 86 18.40 31.29 -2.25
N ARG A 87 17.27 31.83 -1.80
CA ARG A 87 16.64 31.48 -0.51
C ARG A 87 15.95 30.12 -0.59
N VAL A 88 15.23 29.87 -1.69
CA VAL A 88 14.56 28.59 -1.97
C VAL A 88 15.57 27.46 -2.16
N SER A 89 16.74 27.71 -2.78
CA SER A 89 17.78 26.68 -2.93
C SER A 89 18.40 26.26 -1.59
N LYS A 90 18.62 27.21 -0.67
CA LYS A 90 19.08 26.94 0.71
C LYS A 90 18.01 26.23 1.55
N ILE A 91 16.75 26.67 1.48
CA ILE A 91 15.64 26.01 2.19
C ILE A 91 15.47 24.57 1.70
N LYS A 92 15.63 24.31 0.39
CA LYS A 92 15.57 22.96 -0.18
C LYS A 92 16.71 22.06 0.30
N SER A 93 17.94 22.56 0.48
CA SER A 93 19.05 21.73 0.99
C SER A 93 18.83 21.36 2.46
N GLU A 94 18.39 22.31 3.28
CA GLU A 94 18.08 22.07 4.70
C GLU A 94 16.93 21.07 4.85
N ILE A 95 15.81 21.26 4.14
CA ILE A 95 14.67 20.33 4.19
C ILE A 95 15.06 18.91 3.76
N LYS A 96 15.89 18.77 2.72
CA LYS A 96 16.38 17.45 2.29
C LYS A 96 17.18 16.74 3.39
N ILE A 97 18.04 17.47 4.09
CA ILE A 97 18.84 16.94 5.20
C ILE A 97 17.92 16.51 6.35
N TYR A 98 16.97 17.36 6.78
CA TYR A 98 16.02 17.01 7.84
C TYR A 98 15.12 15.83 7.46
N SER A 99 14.61 15.78 6.23
CA SER A 99 13.77 14.66 5.76
C SER A 99 14.55 13.34 5.68
N SER A 100 15.83 13.40 5.27
CA SER A 100 16.71 12.24 5.21
C SER A 100 16.98 11.70 6.62
N LEU A 101 17.28 12.59 7.57
CA LEU A 101 17.50 12.23 8.98
C LEU A 101 16.24 11.64 9.63
N LEU A 102 15.06 12.23 9.39
CA LEU A 102 13.77 11.70 9.87
C LEU A 102 13.45 10.32 9.25
N GLY A 103 13.76 10.11 7.97
CA GLY A 103 13.61 8.82 7.30
C GLY A 103 14.52 7.74 7.89
N LEU A 104 15.79 8.08 8.12
CA LEU A 104 16.77 7.15 8.68
C LEU A 104 16.43 6.76 10.12
N THR A 105 16.10 7.76 10.96
CA THR A 105 15.72 7.54 12.35
C THR A 105 14.42 6.75 12.48
N SER A 106 13.40 7.04 11.67
CA SER A 106 12.15 6.27 11.65
C SER A 106 12.38 4.83 11.17
N SER A 107 13.21 4.60 10.16
CA SER A 107 13.54 3.25 9.69
C SER A 107 14.21 2.41 10.77
N ILE A 108 15.18 2.98 11.48
CA ILE A 108 15.87 2.32 12.59
C ILE A 108 14.88 2.03 13.74
N ALA A 109 14.03 2.99 14.09
CA ALA A 109 13.02 2.82 15.15
C ALA A 109 12.03 1.69 14.83
N ASN A 110 11.53 1.61 13.59
CA ASN A 110 10.63 0.53 13.17
C ASN A 110 11.31 -0.84 13.24
N LEU A 111 12.56 -0.96 12.79
CA LEU A 111 13.32 -2.21 12.86
C LEU A 111 13.53 -2.66 14.32
N LEU A 112 13.91 -1.73 15.20
CA LEU A 112 14.07 -2.01 16.63
C LEU A 112 12.74 -2.40 17.27
N GLN A 113 11.65 -1.72 16.94
CA GLN A 113 10.32 -2.06 17.46
C GLN A 113 9.94 -3.51 17.09
N HIS A 114 9.98 -3.87 15.80
CA HIS A 114 9.63 -5.22 15.35
C HIS A 114 10.57 -6.28 15.93
N TYR A 115 11.86 -5.98 16.06
CA TYR A 115 12.81 -6.88 16.70
C TYR A 115 12.47 -7.13 18.18
N ASN A 116 12.18 -6.07 18.94
CA ASN A 116 11.82 -6.18 20.36
C ASN A 116 10.53 -6.98 20.56
N PHE A 117 9.50 -6.74 19.73
CA PHE A 117 8.25 -7.51 19.77
C PHE A 117 8.44 -8.97 19.36
N SER A 118 9.26 -9.25 18.35
CA SER A 118 9.60 -10.62 17.96
C SER A 118 10.28 -11.39 19.08
N LYS A 119 11.30 -10.76 19.72
CA LYS A 119 12.01 -11.34 20.87
C LYS A 119 11.11 -11.56 22.09
N MET A 120 10.17 -10.65 22.34
CA MET A 120 9.14 -10.80 23.37
C MET A 120 8.20 -11.98 23.03
N GLY A 121 7.73 -12.06 21.78
CA GLY A 121 6.83 -13.10 21.30
C GLY A 121 7.44 -14.50 21.39
N GLU A 122 8.72 -14.66 21.08
CA GLU A 122 9.45 -15.92 21.24
C GLU A 122 9.57 -16.35 22.70
N LYS A 123 9.96 -15.42 23.59
CA LYS A 123 10.05 -15.69 25.04
C LYS A 123 8.71 -16.10 25.63
N LEU A 124 7.63 -15.42 25.24
CA LEU A 124 6.28 -15.74 25.70
C LEU A 124 5.84 -17.12 25.17
N THR A 125 6.06 -17.38 23.89
CA THR A 125 5.73 -18.68 23.26
C THR A 125 6.49 -19.81 23.94
N LYS A 126 7.76 -19.62 24.29
CA LYS A 126 8.55 -20.59 25.05
C LYS A 126 7.90 -20.89 26.41
N LYS A 127 7.56 -19.87 27.20
CA LYS A 127 6.90 -20.05 28.50
C LYS A 127 5.55 -20.76 28.38
N VAL A 128 4.75 -20.42 27.37
CA VAL A 128 3.45 -21.09 27.12
C VAL A 128 3.68 -22.56 26.78
N ARG A 129 4.65 -22.87 25.91
CA ARG A 129 4.98 -24.25 25.54
C ARG A 129 5.46 -25.06 26.74
N GLU A 130 6.32 -24.50 27.58
CA GLU A 130 6.81 -25.14 28.80
C GLU A 130 5.68 -25.43 29.78
N LYS A 131 4.80 -24.46 30.06
CA LYS A 131 3.66 -24.65 30.97
C LYS A 131 2.64 -25.64 30.46
N VAL A 132 2.27 -25.55 29.17
CA VAL A 132 1.29 -26.45 28.57
C VAL A 132 1.84 -27.88 28.51
N LEU A 133 3.13 -28.06 28.16
CA LEU A 133 3.75 -29.39 28.19
C LEU A 133 3.84 -29.95 29.61
N SER A 134 4.24 -29.12 30.58
CA SER A 134 4.28 -29.51 32.00
C SER A 134 2.91 -30.00 32.46
N ASN A 135 1.85 -29.24 32.16
CA ASN A 135 0.49 -29.63 32.54
C ASN A 135 0.01 -30.85 31.76
N LEU A 136 0.38 -30.97 30.48
CA LEU A 136 0.00 -32.10 29.65
C LEU A 136 0.56 -33.42 30.19
N LEU A 137 1.79 -33.41 30.71
CA LEU A 137 2.43 -34.58 31.31
C LEU A 137 1.83 -34.99 32.66
N THR A 138 1.06 -34.13 33.31
CA THR A 138 0.37 -34.46 34.57
C THR A 138 -1.00 -35.10 34.40
N PHE A 139 -1.52 -35.19 33.16
CA PHE A 139 -2.79 -35.87 32.91
C PHE A 139 -2.67 -37.38 33.06
N GLU A 140 -3.77 -38.00 33.52
CA GLU A 140 -3.90 -39.45 33.60
C GLU A 140 -3.83 -40.12 32.22
N VAL A 141 -3.35 -41.37 32.19
CA VAL A 141 -3.19 -42.12 30.93
C VAL A 141 -4.53 -42.34 30.20
N GLY A 142 -5.64 -42.46 30.95
CA GLY A 142 -6.99 -42.63 30.39
C GLY A 142 -7.48 -41.43 29.58
N TRP A 143 -6.96 -40.22 29.84
CA TRP A 143 -7.30 -39.03 29.06
C TRP A 143 -6.78 -39.13 27.61
N PHE A 144 -5.61 -39.73 27.42
CA PHE A 144 -4.98 -39.91 26.10
C PHE A 144 -5.58 -41.05 25.27
N ASP A 145 -6.39 -41.91 25.89
CA ASP A 145 -7.02 -43.06 25.24
C ASP A 145 -8.31 -42.68 24.49
N GLN A 146 -8.83 -41.48 24.74
CA GLN A 146 -9.96 -40.95 24.00
C GLN A 146 -9.57 -40.68 22.54
N ASN A 147 -10.38 -41.15 21.57
CA ASN A 147 -10.16 -40.96 20.13
C ASN A 147 -9.99 -39.48 19.70
N GLN A 148 -10.46 -38.53 20.52
CA GLN A 148 -10.31 -37.09 20.28
C GLN A 148 -8.97 -36.51 20.78
N ASN A 149 -8.35 -37.16 21.77
CA ASN A 149 -7.16 -36.70 22.49
C ASN A 149 -5.95 -37.63 22.31
N THR A 150 -5.91 -38.36 21.20
CA THR A 150 -4.76 -39.18 20.85
C THR A 150 -3.48 -38.34 20.86
N ARG A 151 -2.37 -38.92 21.33
CA ARG A 151 -1.06 -38.26 21.48
C ARG A 151 -0.63 -37.49 20.24
N ALA A 152 -0.89 -38.02 19.04
CA ALA A 152 -0.59 -37.37 17.76
C ALA A 152 -1.43 -36.11 17.51
N VAL A 153 -2.74 -36.16 17.77
CA VAL A 153 -3.66 -35.03 17.60
C VAL A 153 -3.33 -33.91 18.58
N VAL A 154 -3.05 -34.25 19.84
CA VAL A 154 -2.67 -33.28 20.87
C VAL A 154 -1.33 -32.61 20.55
N CYS A 155 -0.33 -33.37 20.09
CA CYS A 155 0.96 -32.82 19.66
C CYS A 155 0.80 -31.87 18.46
N ALA A 156 -0.03 -32.24 17.48
CA ALA A 156 -0.33 -31.41 16.33
C ALA A 156 -1.05 -30.11 16.73
N ARG A 157 -2.04 -30.18 17.62
CA ARG A 157 -2.74 -29.02 18.17
C ARG A 157 -1.80 -28.13 18.97
N PHE A 158 -1.01 -28.69 19.88
CA PHE A 158 -0.02 -27.96 20.68
C PHE A 158 0.98 -27.16 19.83
N SER A 159 1.53 -27.79 18.77
CA SER A 159 2.45 -27.12 17.84
C SER A 159 1.77 -25.99 17.06
N THR A 160 0.52 -26.22 16.63
CA THR A 160 -0.28 -25.27 15.84
C THR A 160 -0.74 -24.07 16.68
N GLU A 161 -1.31 -24.32 17.85
CA GLU A 161 -1.79 -23.27 18.77
C GLU A 161 -0.62 -22.43 19.29
N ALA A 162 0.51 -23.04 19.65
CA ALA A 162 1.69 -22.27 20.05
C ALA A 162 2.25 -21.41 18.91
N ARG A 163 2.18 -21.89 17.66
CA ARG A 163 2.55 -21.10 16.48
C ARG A 163 1.58 -19.93 16.28
N MET A 164 0.29 -20.15 16.49
CA MET A 164 -0.75 -19.11 16.39
C MET A 164 -0.55 -18.03 17.46
N VAL A 165 -0.31 -18.41 18.71
CA VAL A 165 -0.01 -17.47 19.81
C VAL A 165 1.21 -16.60 19.48
N ARG A 166 2.29 -17.20 18.95
CA ARG A 166 3.48 -16.44 18.53
C ARG A 166 3.14 -15.38 17.49
N SER A 167 2.40 -15.74 16.44
CA SER A 167 2.04 -14.79 15.37
C SER A 167 1.07 -13.71 15.87
N LEU A 168 0.13 -14.05 16.75
CA LEU A 168 -0.75 -13.07 17.37
C LEU A 168 0.03 -12.04 18.19
N VAL A 169 0.97 -12.49 19.03
CA VAL A 169 1.71 -11.59 19.92
C VAL A 169 2.80 -10.81 19.17
N SER A 170 3.59 -11.46 18.32
CA SER A 170 4.67 -10.82 17.57
C SER A 170 4.13 -9.86 16.51
N ASP A 171 3.16 -10.32 15.70
CA ASP A 171 2.80 -9.60 14.48
C ASP A 171 1.60 -8.67 14.73
N ARG A 172 0.57 -9.15 15.43
CA ARG A 172 -0.66 -8.34 15.63
C ARG A 172 -0.49 -7.29 16.71
N MET A 173 0.16 -7.60 17.84
CA MET A 173 0.35 -6.60 18.90
C MET A 173 1.26 -5.46 18.47
N SER A 174 2.34 -5.75 17.72
CA SER A 174 3.22 -4.69 17.19
C SER A 174 2.45 -3.72 16.30
N LEU A 175 1.61 -4.24 15.39
CA LEU A 175 0.78 -3.42 14.50
C LEU A 175 -0.26 -2.61 15.28
N LEU A 176 -0.96 -3.22 16.25
CA LEU A 176 -1.94 -2.51 17.07
C LEU A 176 -1.30 -1.40 17.89
N LEU A 177 -0.12 -1.65 18.47
CA LEU A 177 0.59 -0.66 19.27
C LEU A 177 1.15 0.47 18.40
N GLN A 178 1.64 0.15 17.20
CA GLN A 178 2.06 1.14 16.21
C GLN A 178 0.91 2.04 15.76
N VAL A 179 -0.23 1.44 15.38
CA VAL A 179 -1.41 2.18 14.90
C VAL A 179 -2.04 3.00 16.02
N SER A 180 -2.09 2.49 17.24
CA SER A 180 -2.64 3.25 18.37
C SER A 180 -1.76 4.46 18.72
N VAL A 181 -0.44 4.30 18.82
CA VAL A 181 0.48 5.41 19.11
C VAL A 181 0.45 6.46 18.00
N SER A 182 0.47 6.04 16.72
CA SER A 182 0.40 6.97 15.60
C SER A 182 -0.96 7.68 15.50
N ALA A 183 -2.06 6.96 15.80
CA ALA A 183 -3.39 7.56 15.87
C ALA A 183 -3.47 8.61 16.99
N LEU A 184 -2.90 8.34 18.17
CA LEU A 184 -2.88 9.32 19.27
C LEU A 184 -2.08 10.58 18.90
N ILE A 185 -0.89 10.41 18.32
CA ILE A 185 -0.05 11.55 17.91
C ILE A 185 -0.76 12.39 16.84
N THR A 186 -1.31 11.74 15.81
CA THR A 186 -2.01 12.44 14.72
C THR A 186 -3.29 13.13 15.21
N PHE A 187 -4.03 12.49 16.12
CA PHE A 187 -5.22 13.06 16.74
C PHE A 187 -4.91 14.32 17.55
N VAL A 188 -3.88 14.28 18.40
CA VAL A 188 -3.46 15.44 19.22
C VAL A 188 -3.01 16.59 18.33
N LEU A 189 -2.19 16.30 17.31
CA LEU A 189 -1.75 17.33 16.35
C LEU A 189 -2.92 17.94 15.56
N ALA A 190 -3.89 17.11 15.13
CA ALA A 190 -5.07 17.58 14.41
C ALA A 190 -5.94 18.52 15.26
N LEU A 191 -6.10 18.22 16.56
CA LEU A 191 -6.82 19.09 17.49
C LEU A 191 -6.10 20.42 17.72
N ILE A 192 -4.77 20.43 17.78
CA ILE A 192 -3.97 21.66 17.96
C ILE A 192 -4.07 22.57 16.73
N VAL A 193 -3.96 22.02 15.52
CA VAL A 193 -3.93 22.83 14.29
C VAL A 193 -5.31 23.40 13.93
N ALA A 194 -6.35 22.57 13.96
CA ALA A 194 -7.68 22.98 13.51
C ALA A 194 -8.79 22.21 14.25
N TRP A 195 -9.02 22.57 15.51
CA TRP A 195 -9.98 21.91 16.39
C TRP A 195 -11.41 21.79 15.81
N ARG A 196 -11.88 22.78 15.03
CA ARG A 196 -13.24 22.79 14.45
C ARG A 196 -13.44 21.70 13.38
N VAL A 197 -12.45 21.50 12.50
CA VAL A 197 -12.52 20.45 11.45
C VAL A 197 -12.25 19.07 12.05
N ALA A 198 -11.35 18.98 13.03
CA ALA A 198 -11.04 17.73 13.72
C ALA A 198 -12.29 17.13 14.42
N ILE A 199 -13.07 17.94 15.13
CA ILE A 199 -14.31 17.49 15.80
C ILE A 199 -15.34 16.97 14.79
N ALA A 200 -15.47 17.61 13.62
CA ALA A 200 -16.37 17.14 12.56
C ALA A 200 -15.97 15.75 12.04
N LEU A 201 -14.67 15.50 11.84
CA LEU A 201 -14.16 14.19 11.41
C LEU A 201 -14.33 13.11 12.48
N ILE A 202 -14.14 13.46 13.76
CA ILE A 202 -14.36 12.55 14.89
C ILE A 202 -15.81 12.07 14.94
N SER A 203 -16.76 12.94 14.62
CA SER A 203 -18.19 12.59 14.58
C SER A 203 -18.54 11.57 13.50
N ILE A 204 -17.75 11.48 12.42
CA ILE A 204 -17.96 10.53 11.32
C ILE A 204 -17.37 9.15 11.66
N GLN A 205 -16.31 9.11 12.46
CA GLN A 205 -15.61 7.88 12.84
C GLN A 205 -16.50 6.77 13.46
N PRO A 206 -17.42 7.04 14.42
CA PRO A 206 -18.29 5.99 14.98
C PRO A 206 -19.25 5.39 13.95
N LEU A 207 -19.70 6.17 12.97
CA LEU A 207 -20.54 5.68 11.87
C LEU A 207 -19.78 4.65 11.01
N LEU A 208 -18.52 4.95 10.70
CA LEU A 208 -17.64 4.04 9.96
C LEU A 208 -17.36 2.76 10.75
N ILE A 209 -17.07 2.88 12.05
CA ILE A 209 -16.84 1.73 12.94
C ILE A 209 -18.09 0.84 13.00
N ALA A 210 -19.29 1.43 13.15
CA ALA A 210 -20.54 0.68 13.17
C ALA A 210 -20.80 -0.06 11.86
N SER A 211 -20.59 0.60 10.72
CA SER A 211 -20.71 -0.02 9.38
C SER A 211 -19.73 -1.20 9.21
N PHE A 212 -18.47 -1.01 9.60
CA PHE A 212 -17.45 -2.06 9.53
C PHE A 212 -17.77 -3.24 10.46
N TYR A 213 -18.24 -2.96 11.67
CA TYR A 213 -18.64 -3.98 12.64
C TYR A 213 -19.80 -4.82 12.10
N TRP A 214 -20.84 -4.16 11.58
CA TRP A 214 -21.99 -4.84 10.97
C TRP A 214 -21.56 -5.75 9.82
N ARG A 215 -20.73 -5.22 8.91
CA ARG A 215 -20.18 -6.00 7.78
C ARG A 215 -19.39 -7.21 8.28
N SER A 216 -18.55 -7.05 9.31
CA SER A 216 -17.72 -8.13 9.85
C SER A 216 -18.55 -9.24 10.49
N VAL A 217 -19.59 -8.91 11.24
CA VAL A 217 -20.51 -9.89 11.86
C VAL A 217 -21.30 -10.64 10.81
N LEU A 218 -21.81 -9.92 9.81
CA LEU A 218 -22.55 -10.51 8.70
C LEU A 218 -21.68 -11.50 7.92
N MET A 219 -20.45 -11.12 7.57
CA MET A 219 -19.51 -11.97 6.83
C MET A 219 -19.15 -13.25 7.60
N LYS A 220 -18.95 -13.17 8.91
CA LYS A 220 -18.73 -14.36 9.75
C LYS A 220 -19.93 -15.30 9.71
N THR A 221 -21.12 -14.76 9.93
CA THR A 221 -22.37 -15.54 9.95
C THR A 221 -22.62 -16.26 8.62
N ILE A 222 -22.39 -15.57 7.50
CA ILE A 222 -22.53 -16.14 6.16
C ILE A 222 -21.48 -17.22 5.92
N SER A 223 -20.22 -16.97 6.31
CA SER A 223 -19.14 -17.95 6.19
C SER A 223 -19.45 -19.23 6.96
N GLU A 224 -19.94 -19.11 8.19
CA GLU A 224 -20.34 -20.26 9.02
C GLU A 224 -21.48 -21.06 8.39
N ARG A 225 -22.53 -20.39 7.88
CA ARG A 225 -23.65 -21.05 7.19
C ARG A 225 -23.20 -21.74 5.89
N SER A 226 -22.34 -21.09 5.11
CA SER A 226 -21.78 -21.65 3.88
C SER A 226 -20.91 -22.87 4.17
N GLN A 227 -20.07 -22.79 5.21
CA GLN A 227 -19.20 -23.89 5.63
C GLN A 227 -20.01 -25.07 6.17
N LYS A 228 -21.09 -24.79 6.93
CA LYS A 228 -21.99 -25.84 7.43
C LYS A 228 -22.68 -26.58 6.28
N ALA A 229 -23.32 -25.87 5.35
CA ALA A 229 -23.96 -26.51 4.19
C ALA A 229 -22.96 -27.25 3.29
N GLN A 230 -21.74 -26.71 3.12
CA GLN A 230 -20.68 -27.41 2.42
C GLN A 230 -20.27 -28.71 3.13
N SER A 231 -20.17 -28.68 4.46
CA SER A 231 -19.85 -29.87 5.25
C SER A 231 -20.95 -30.93 5.18
N GLU A 232 -22.22 -30.54 5.21
CA GLU A 232 -23.37 -31.45 5.07
C GLU A 232 -23.40 -32.09 3.66
N GLY A 233 -23.17 -31.29 2.61
CA GLY A 233 -23.07 -31.80 1.25
C GLY A 233 -21.90 -32.77 1.08
N SER A 234 -20.76 -32.46 1.70
CA SER A 234 -19.56 -33.32 1.66
C SER A 234 -19.78 -34.64 2.41
N GLN A 235 -20.48 -34.61 3.54
CA GLN A 235 -20.87 -35.82 4.27
C GLN A 235 -21.84 -36.68 3.45
N LEU A 236 -22.87 -36.07 2.85
CA LEU A 236 -23.83 -36.77 2.00
C LEU A 236 -23.14 -37.41 0.78
N ALA A 237 -22.25 -36.67 0.11
CA ALA A 237 -21.47 -37.19 -1.00
C ALA A 237 -20.55 -38.33 -0.55
N SER A 238 -19.89 -38.21 0.60
CA SER A 238 -19.04 -39.27 1.15
C SER A 238 -19.85 -40.53 1.47
N ALA A 239 -21.01 -40.39 2.13
CA ALA A 239 -21.90 -41.50 2.43
C ALA A 239 -22.42 -42.19 1.16
N ALA A 240 -22.70 -41.41 0.10
CA ALA A 240 -23.12 -41.95 -1.19
C ALA A 240 -21.99 -42.72 -1.89
N LEU A 241 -20.76 -42.20 -1.85
CA LEU A 241 -19.59 -42.88 -2.45
C LEU A 241 -19.26 -44.20 -1.73
N ILE A 242 -19.33 -44.20 -0.40
CA ILE A 242 -19.10 -45.41 0.41
C ILE A 242 -20.15 -46.49 0.09
N ASN A 243 -21.40 -46.10 -0.16
CA ASN A 243 -22.53 -47.00 -0.40
C ASN A 243 -22.97 -47.10 -1.87
N HIS A 244 -22.10 -46.76 -2.83
CA HIS A 244 -22.45 -46.66 -4.25
C HIS A 244 -23.06 -47.96 -4.82
N ARG A 245 -22.56 -49.13 -4.41
CA ARG A 245 -23.10 -50.45 -4.84
C ARG A 245 -24.56 -50.63 -4.42
N THR A 246 -24.89 -50.26 -3.18
CA THR A 246 -26.24 -50.34 -2.63
C THR A 246 -27.18 -49.38 -3.36
N ILE A 247 -26.77 -48.14 -3.56
CA ILE A 247 -27.56 -47.11 -4.27
C ILE A 247 -27.88 -47.54 -5.70
N THR A 248 -26.89 -48.14 -6.38
CA THR A 248 -27.04 -48.67 -7.74
C THR A 248 -27.98 -49.87 -7.77
N ALA A 249 -27.89 -50.77 -6.79
CA ALA A 249 -28.79 -51.92 -6.70
C ALA A 249 -30.26 -51.52 -6.49
N PHE A 250 -30.51 -50.39 -5.82
CA PHE A 250 -31.85 -49.82 -5.64
C PHE A 250 -32.26 -48.81 -6.73
N SER A 251 -31.42 -48.57 -7.75
CA SER A 251 -31.68 -47.59 -8.82
C SER A 251 -32.09 -46.20 -8.29
N SER A 252 -31.45 -45.74 -7.21
CA SER A 252 -31.82 -44.52 -6.47
C SER A 252 -30.81 -43.36 -6.62
N GLN A 253 -29.95 -43.41 -7.65
CA GLN A 253 -28.90 -42.41 -7.89
C GLN A 253 -29.48 -41.00 -8.00
N ASP A 254 -30.55 -40.82 -8.78
CA ASP A 254 -31.16 -39.51 -9.04
C ASP A 254 -31.66 -38.87 -7.74
N ARG A 255 -32.25 -39.66 -6.83
CA ARG A 255 -32.73 -39.18 -5.53
C ARG A 255 -31.61 -38.58 -4.68
N ILE A 256 -30.43 -39.20 -4.70
CA ILE A 256 -29.27 -38.75 -3.90
C ILE A 256 -28.60 -37.55 -4.56
N LEU A 257 -28.54 -37.52 -5.90
CA LEU A 257 -28.07 -36.35 -6.64
C LEU A 257 -28.96 -35.14 -6.39
N ASP A 258 -30.28 -35.32 -6.34
CA ASP A 258 -31.23 -34.24 -6.00
C ASP A 258 -31.02 -33.73 -4.57
N LEU A 259 -30.86 -34.63 -3.59
CA LEU A 259 -30.57 -34.24 -2.20
C LEU A 259 -29.26 -33.46 -2.10
N PHE A 260 -28.21 -33.89 -2.82
CA PHE A 260 -26.94 -33.18 -2.86
C PHE A 260 -27.04 -31.82 -3.56
N ALA A 261 -27.79 -31.74 -4.66
CA ALA A 261 -28.01 -30.51 -5.40
C ALA A 261 -28.81 -29.48 -4.58
N GLU A 262 -29.64 -29.92 -3.63
CA GLU A 262 -30.42 -29.04 -2.75
C GLU A 262 -29.59 -28.41 -1.65
N THR A 263 -28.63 -29.14 -1.05
CA THR A 263 -27.82 -28.69 0.10
C THR A 263 -27.15 -27.31 -0.07
N PRO A 264 -26.50 -26.97 -1.21
CA PRO A 264 -25.85 -25.67 -1.36
C PRO A 264 -26.78 -24.54 -1.85
N LYS A 265 -28.04 -24.79 -2.24
CA LYS A 265 -28.90 -23.76 -2.89
C LYS A 265 -29.20 -22.57 -1.98
N GLY A 266 -29.57 -22.82 -0.72
CA GLY A 266 -29.90 -21.79 0.26
C GLY A 266 -28.75 -20.78 0.47
N PRO A 267 -27.56 -21.24 0.91
CA PRO A 267 -26.39 -20.37 1.09
C PRO A 267 -25.93 -19.70 -0.21
N ARG A 268 -26.10 -20.34 -1.36
CA ARG A 268 -25.66 -19.80 -2.66
C ARG A 268 -26.45 -18.56 -3.07
N ILE A 269 -27.78 -18.58 -2.95
CA ILE A 269 -28.63 -17.43 -3.31
C ILE A 269 -28.34 -16.25 -2.38
N GLU A 270 -28.19 -16.52 -1.08
CA GLU A 270 -27.84 -15.53 -0.08
C GLU A 270 -26.46 -14.91 -0.37
N ASN A 271 -25.44 -15.73 -0.68
CA ASN A 271 -24.11 -15.27 -1.08
C ASN A 271 -24.13 -14.39 -2.33
N ILE A 272 -24.95 -14.70 -3.34
CA ILE A 272 -25.04 -13.88 -4.56
C ILE A 272 -25.61 -12.50 -4.25
N ARG A 273 -26.69 -12.42 -3.47
CA ARG A 273 -27.30 -11.15 -3.06
C ARG A 273 -26.33 -10.31 -2.23
N HIS A 274 -25.63 -10.93 -1.29
CA HIS A 274 -24.64 -10.25 -0.46
C HIS A 274 -23.37 -9.88 -1.20
N SER A 275 -22.93 -10.67 -2.17
CA SER A 275 -21.79 -10.34 -3.03
C SER A 275 -22.07 -9.07 -3.83
N LEU A 276 -23.30 -8.95 -4.36
CA LEU A 276 -23.74 -7.76 -5.06
C LEU A 276 -23.80 -6.53 -4.14
N LEU A 277 -24.42 -6.67 -2.96
CA LEU A 277 -24.49 -5.59 -1.96
C LEU A 277 -23.10 -5.19 -1.44
N SER A 278 -22.24 -6.19 -1.23
CA SER A 278 -20.86 -5.99 -0.76
C SER A 278 -19.99 -5.33 -1.81
N GLY A 279 -20.22 -5.62 -3.10
CA GLY A 279 -19.58 -4.97 -4.23
C GLY A 279 -20.02 -3.52 -4.36
N ALA A 280 -21.33 -3.25 -4.28
CA ALA A 280 -21.86 -1.87 -4.30
C ALA A 280 -21.31 -1.01 -3.15
N GLY A 281 -21.18 -1.56 -1.94
CA GLY A 281 -20.56 -0.86 -0.80
C GLY A 281 -19.06 -0.59 -0.98
N LEU A 282 -18.35 -1.45 -1.71
CA LEU A 282 -16.91 -1.29 -2.00
C LEU A 282 -16.62 -0.19 -3.04
N PHE A 283 -17.55 0.07 -3.97
CA PHE A 283 -17.43 1.15 -4.95
C PHE A 283 -17.75 2.54 -4.37
N CYS A 284 -18.46 2.60 -3.25
CA CYS A 284 -18.89 3.85 -2.62
C CYS A 284 -17.98 4.28 -1.45
N SER A 285 -17.08 3.40 -0.99
CA SER A 285 -16.16 3.63 0.14
C SER A 285 -14.79 4.13 -0.33
#